data_AF-A0ABD5HR20-F1
#
_entry.id   AF-A0ABD5HR20-F1
#
_cell.length_a   1.000
_cell.length_b   1.000
_cell.length_c   1.000
_cell.angle_alpha   90.00
_cell.angle_beta   90.00
_cell.angle_gamma   90.00
#
_symmetry.space_group_name_H-M   'P 1'
#
loop_
_entity.id
_entity.type
_entity.pdbx_description
1 polymer ?
#
loop_
_entity_poly.entity_id
_entity_poly.type
_entity_poly.pdbx_seq_one_letter_code
_entity_poly.pdbx_strand_id
1 'polypeptide(L)'
;MFKLLNVNNPIVALEGEEYFKGKATDGKGGKEVDRLIKHIVGSGHISTLEHLTYTFAVEGVSRALLSQLTRHHVGFSYSVQSQRYVRMGSDDKIGGFDYVVPETVKAKGEQVVKAYNEMMYKLQSDYDLLRTLGIPAEDARSVLPNEL
;
A
#
# COMPACT_ATOMS: atom_id res chain seq x y z
N MET A 1 7.32 -1.32 -2.95
CA MET A 1 8.08 -0.23 -2.30
C MET A 1 7.12 0.68 -1.55
N PHE A 2 7.44 1.06 -0.31
CA PHE A 2 6.68 2.04 0.48
C PHE A 2 7.43 3.37 0.49
N LYS A 3 6.78 4.44 0.03
CA LYS A 3 7.34 5.79 0.03
C LYS A 3 6.41 6.73 0.80
N LEU A 4 6.93 7.35 1.86
CA LEU A 4 6.23 8.40 2.59
C LEU A 4 6.19 9.66 1.70
N LEU A 5 4.97 10.11 1.38
CA LEU A 5 4.74 11.30 0.56
C LEU A 5 4.59 12.55 1.41
N ASN A 6 3.91 12.45 2.56
CA ASN A 6 3.67 13.58 3.44
C ASN A 6 3.39 13.14 4.89
N VAL A 7 3.77 14.02 5.84
CA VAL A 7 3.39 13.98 7.24
C VAL A 7 2.72 15.33 7.58
N ASN A 8 1.40 15.33 7.74
CA ASN A 8 0.69 16.51 8.22
C ASN A 8 0.53 16.38 9.75
N ASN A 9 1.24 17.23 10.49
CA ASN A 9 1.10 17.34 11.95
C ASN A 9 0.68 18.77 12.34
N PRO A 10 -0.61 19.12 12.19
CA PRO A 10 -1.12 20.44 12.54
C PRO A 10 -1.17 20.65 14.07
N ILE A 11 -1.23 19.60 14.89
CA ILE A 11 -1.30 19.72 16.36
C ILE A 11 -0.04 20.34 16.93
N VAL A 12 1.14 19.85 16.53
CA VAL A 12 2.40 20.38 17.06
C VAL A 12 2.58 21.86 16.67
N ALA A 13 2.03 22.27 15.53
CA ALA A 13 2.10 23.63 15.04
C ALA A 13 1.04 24.58 15.65
N LEU A 14 -0.18 24.09 15.93
CA LEU A 14 -1.32 24.93 16.38
C LEU A 14 -1.54 24.86 17.89
N GLU A 15 -1.52 23.67 18.47
CA GLU A 15 -1.77 23.44 19.90
C GLU A 15 -0.45 23.53 20.70
N GLY A 16 0.67 23.63 19.98
CA GLY A 16 2.04 23.84 20.44
C GLY A 16 2.25 25.09 21.30
N GLU A 17 1.43 26.14 21.14
CA GLU A 17 1.53 27.35 21.97
C GLU A 17 0.49 27.39 23.10
N GLU A 18 -0.68 26.79 22.89
CA GLU A 18 -1.77 26.84 23.87
C GLU A 18 -1.54 25.91 25.07
N TYR A 19 -1.03 24.70 24.83
CA TYR A 19 -0.74 23.72 25.88
C TYR A 19 0.68 23.83 26.48
N PHE A 20 1.60 24.52 25.81
CA PHE A 20 3.03 24.57 26.20
C PHE A 20 3.46 25.93 26.80
N LYS A 21 2.55 26.61 27.51
CA LYS A 21 2.82 27.89 28.22
C LYS A 21 3.88 27.81 29.33
N GLY A 22 4.60 26.70 29.46
CA GLY A 22 5.78 26.55 30.31
C GLY A 22 6.76 25.54 29.71
N LYS A 23 8.06 25.71 29.99
CA LYS A 23 9.09 24.73 29.63
C LYS A 23 8.84 23.41 30.38
N ALA A 24 8.30 22.41 29.69
CA ALA A 24 8.15 21.07 30.24
C ALA A 24 9.52 20.38 30.29
N THR A 25 10.10 20.20 31.49
CA THR A 25 11.42 19.57 31.69
C THR A 25 11.37 18.40 32.68
N ASP A 26 12.11 17.31 32.41
CA ASP A 26 12.57 16.35 33.43
C ASP A 26 14.04 15.90 33.28
N GLY A 27 14.83 16.57 32.43
CA GLY A 27 16.29 16.41 32.44
C GLY A 27 16.82 15.04 32.03
N LYS A 28 16.15 14.27 31.17
CA LYS A 28 16.77 13.07 30.55
C LYS A 28 16.67 13.11 29.02
N GLY A 29 17.85 13.15 28.39
CA GLY A 29 18.07 13.45 26.97
C GLY A 29 17.25 12.60 26.00
N GLY A 30 16.34 13.28 25.33
CA GLY A 30 15.61 12.95 24.10
C GLY A 30 15.01 14.27 23.62
N LYS A 31 14.76 14.46 22.31
CA LYS A 31 14.08 15.69 21.85
C LYS A 31 12.73 15.73 22.58
N GLU A 32 12.40 16.83 23.27
CA GLU A 32 11.25 16.93 24.20
C GLU A 32 9.94 16.34 23.65
N VAL A 33 9.75 16.41 22.34
CA VAL A 33 8.66 15.80 21.56
C VAL A 33 8.54 14.28 21.76
N ASP A 34 9.64 13.52 21.73
CA ASP A 34 9.63 12.06 21.87
C ASP A 34 9.13 11.64 23.26
N ARG A 35 9.48 12.45 24.28
CA ARG A 35 9.08 12.21 25.66
C ARG A 35 7.58 12.49 25.85
N LEU A 36 7.09 13.57 25.25
CA LEU A 36 5.67 13.90 25.26
C LEU A 36 4.84 12.80 24.60
N ILE A 37 5.24 12.32 23.41
CA ILE A 37 4.55 11.24 22.71
C ILE A 37 4.49 9.98 23.59
N LYS A 38 5.60 9.59 24.22
CA LYS A 38 5.64 8.44 25.14
C LYS A 38 4.72 8.64 26.35
N HIS A 39 4.63 9.85 26.89
CA HIS A 39 3.75 10.17 28.01
C HIS A 39 2.27 10.06 27.62
N ILE A 40 1.87 10.66 26.49
CA ILE A 40 0.50 10.60 25.93
C ILE A 40 0.07 9.15 25.68
N VAL A 41 0.95 8.34 25.08
CA VAL A 41 0.69 6.90 24.85
C VAL A 41 0.57 6.17 26.18
N GLY A 42 1.47 6.43 27.14
CA GLY A 42 1.46 5.80 28.46
C GLY A 42 0.25 6.17 29.33
N SER A 43 -0.34 7.36 29.13
CA SER A 43 -1.53 7.82 29.85
C SER A 43 -2.85 7.37 29.21
N GLY A 44 -2.82 6.71 28.04
CA GLY A 44 -4.01 6.25 27.33
C GLY A 44 -4.79 7.35 26.59
N HIS A 45 -4.23 8.57 26.45
CA HIS A 45 -4.88 9.70 25.76
C HIS A 45 -4.65 9.63 24.23
N ILE A 46 -5.02 8.50 23.62
CA ILE A 46 -4.69 8.13 22.24
C ILE A 46 -5.41 9.01 21.21
N SER A 47 -6.53 9.65 21.57
CA SER A 47 -7.30 10.54 20.66
C SER A 47 -6.46 11.67 20.07
N THR A 48 -5.47 12.17 20.82
CA THR A 48 -4.54 13.20 20.33
C THR A 48 -3.67 12.73 19.15
N LEU A 49 -3.46 11.42 19.00
CA LEU A 49 -2.68 10.84 17.89
C LEU A 49 -3.50 10.70 16.60
N GLU A 50 -4.84 10.75 16.67
CA GLU A 50 -5.71 10.59 15.50
C GLU A 50 -5.57 11.74 14.49
N HIS A 51 -5.05 12.89 14.93
CA HIS A 51 -4.81 14.04 14.07
C HIS A 51 -3.51 13.93 13.25
N LEU A 52 -2.66 12.94 13.56
CA LEU A 52 -1.45 12.68 12.78
C LEU A 52 -1.85 11.97 11.48
N THR A 53 -1.68 12.67 10.35
CA THR A 53 -1.97 12.08 9.04
C THR A 53 -0.68 11.76 8.30
N TYR A 54 -0.56 10.51 7.85
CA TYR A 54 0.53 10.03 7.02
C TYR A 54 -0.01 9.63 5.65
N THR A 55 0.65 10.07 4.58
CA THR A 55 0.29 9.68 3.22
C THR A 55 1.42 8.88 2.61
N PHE A 56 1.11 7.68 2.12
CA PHE A 56 2.07 6.76 1.52
C PHE A 56 1.72 6.52 0.04
N ALA A 57 2.75 6.45 -0.81
CA ALA A 57 2.69 5.75 -2.08
C ALA A 57 3.19 4.32 -1.86
N VAL A 58 2.39 3.36 -2.29
CA VAL A 58 2.71 1.93 -2.18
C VAL A 58 2.63 1.32 -3.57
N GLU A 59 3.72 0.70 -3.99
CA GLU A 59 3.86 0.07 -5.31
C GLU A 59 4.37 -1.37 -5.15
N GLY A 60 4.15 -2.24 -6.16
CA GLY A 60 4.63 -3.62 -6.14
C GLY A 60 4.03 -4.45 -5.00
N VAL A 61 2.71 -4.31 -4.80
CA VAL A 61 1.93 -5.07 -3.82
C VAL A 61 0.83 -5.83 -4.53
N SER A 62 0.55 -7.05 -4.08
CA SER A 62 -0.49 -7.87 -4.71
C SER A 62 -1.92 -7.39 -4.40
N ARG A 63 -2.88 -7.72 -5.26
CA ARG A 63 -4.31 -7.46 -5.06
C ARG A 63 -4.85 -8.24 -3.88
N ALA A 64 -4.31 -9.43 -3.63
CA ALA A 64 -4.57 -10.17 -2.40
C ALA A 64 -4.22 -9.33 -1.16
N LEU A 65 -3.02 -8.74 -1.08
CA LEU A 65 -2.65 -7.85 0.02
C LEU A 65 -3.57 -6.63 0.08
N LEU A 66 -3.84 -6.00 -1.08
CA LEU A 66 -4.70 -4.83 -1.14
C LEU A 66 -6.10 -5.13 -0.58
N SER A 67 -6.68 -6.29 -0.91
CA SER A 67 -8.00 -6.71 -0.41
C SER A 67 -8.03 -6.86 1.11
N GLN A 68 -6.92 -7.29 1.70
CA GLN A 68 -6.76 -7.38 3.15
C GLN A 68 -6.60 -5.99 3.77
N LEU A 69 -5.74 -5.17 3.17
CA LEU A 69 -5.44 -3.82 3.64
C LEU A 69 -6.69 -2.95 3.65
N THR A 70 -7.50 -3.00 2.60
CA THR A 70 -8.72 -2.19 2.51
C THR A 70 -9.75 -2.52 3.57
N ARG A 71 -9.64 -3.63 4.32
CA ARG A 71 -10.52 -3.92 5.47
C ARG A 71 -10.24 -3.06 6.70
N HIS A 72 -9.09 -2.39 6.75
CA HIS A 72 -8.78 -1.40 7.76
C HIS A 72 -9.39 -0.06 7.33
N HIS A 73 -10.63 0.22 7.73
CA HIS A 73 -11.34 1.43 7.29
C HIS A 73 -11.23 2.61 8.27
N VAL A 74 -11.03 2.36 9.56
CA VAL A 74 -10.98 3.42 10.58
C VAL A 74 -9.63 4.13 10.52
N GLY A 75 -9.62 5.42 10.19
CA GLY A 75 -8.40 6.24 10.11
C GLY A 75 -7.60 6.07 8.81
N PHE A 76 -8.11 5.32 7.83
CA PHE A 76 -7.43 5.12 6.54
C PHE A 76 -8.27 5.64 5.38
N SER A 77 -7.59 6.15 4.36
CA SER A 77 -8.16 6.54 3.08
C SER A 77 -7.31 5.98 1.96
N TYR A 78 -7.95 5.38 0.94
CA TYR A 78 -7.27 4.65 -0.13
C TYR A 78 -7.53 5.29 -1.49
N SER A 79 -6.48 5.48 -2.26
CA SER A 79 -6.56 5.75 -3.71
C SER A 79 -5.81 4.63 -4.41
N VAL A 80 -6.56 3.78 -5.12
CA VAL A 80 -6.06 2.53 -5.70
C VAL A 80 -6.07 2.63 -7.21
N GLN A 81 -5.04 2.09 -7.86
CA GLN A 81 -5.01 1.93 -9.30
C GLN A 81 -6.15 1.02 -9.79
N SER A 82 -7.06 1.59 -10.58
CA SER A 82 -8.23 0.88 -11.12
C SER A 82 -7.87 0.02 -12.33
N GLN A 83 -8.10 -1.29 -12.21
CA GLN A 83 -7.98 -2.23 -13.32
C GLN A 83 -9.10 -2.09 -14.37
N ARG A 84 -10.12 -1.26 -14.13
CA ARG A 84 -11.16 -0.97 -15.13
C ARG A 84 -10.68 0.04 -16.18
N TYR A 85 -9.82 0.98 -15.76
CA TYR A 85 -9.32 2.05 -16.61
C TYR A 85 -7.88 1.81 -17.05
N VAL A 86 -7.10 1.16 -16.20
CA VAL A 86 -5.71 0.82 -16.50
C VAL A 86 -5.70 -0.51 -17.24
N ARG A 87 -5.37 -0.43 -18.54
CA ARG A 87 -5.23 -1.60 -19.40
C ARG A 87 -3.86 -2.24 -19.17
N MET A 88 -3.85 -3.56 -19.06
CA MET A 88 -2.68 -4.36 -18.70
C MET A 88 -2.22 -5.23 -19.88
N GLY A 89 -2.48 -4.77 -21.10
CA GLY A 89 -2.04 -5.50 -22.29
C GLY A 89 -0.53 -5.40 -22.45
N SER A 90 0.05 -6.39 -23.11
CA SER A 90 1.49 -6.41 -23.40
C SER A 90 1.93 -5.18 -24.21
N ASP A 91 1.05 -4.65 -25.07
CA ASP A 91 1.28 -3.46 -25.89
C ASP A 91 0.81 -2.14 -25.24
N ASP A 92 0.16 -2.21 -24.07
CA ASP A 92 -0.25 -1.00 -23.35
C ASP A 92 0.98 -0.37 -22.64
N LYS A 93 0.84 0.87 -22.16
CA LYS A 93 1.94 1.64 -21.53
C LYS A 93 2.64 0.92 -20.35
N ILE A 94 1.99 -0.06 -19.76
CA ILE A 94 2.48 -0.80 -18.59
C ILE A 94 3.28 -2.05 -19.02
N GLY A 95 3.11 -2.53 -20.26
CA GLY A 95 3.88 -3.65 -20.79
C GLY A 95 3.45 -5.01 -20.23
N GLY A 96 2.17 -5.17 -19.89
CA GLY A 96 1.62 -6.38 -19.27
C GLY A 96 1.23 -6.19 -17.80
N PHE A 97 0.80 -7.29 -17.18
CA PHE A 97 0.47 -7.37 -15.76
C PHE A 97 1.69 -7.83 -14.94
N ASP A 98 1.89 -7.25 -13.77
CA ASP A 98 2.97 -7.65 -12.84
C ASP A 98 2.47 -8.72 -11.86
N TYR A 99 3.36 -9.54 -11.31
CA TYR A 99 2.97 -10.56 -10.33
C TYR A 99 4.10 -10.93 -9.37
N VAL A 100 3.72 -11.32 -8.16
CA VAL A 100 4.67 -11.82 -7.15
C VAL A 100 4.64 -13.33 -7.09
N VAL A 101 5.80 -13.97 -7.23
CA VAL A 101 5.93 -15.41 -7.01
C VAL A 101 5.90 -15.70 -5.50
N PRO A 102 4.95 -16.50 -4.99
CA PRO A 102 4.85 -16.82 -3.56
C PRO A 102 6.10 -17.53 -3.02
N GLU A 103 6.44 -17.29 -1.75
CA GLU A 103 7.61 -17.93 -1.11
C GLU A 103 7.50 -19.46 -1.08
N THR A 104 6.29 -20.00 -0.94
CA THR A 104 6.02 -21.44 -0.98
C THR A 104 6.33 -22.05 -2.35
N VAL A 105 6.17 -21.29 -3.44
CA VAL A 105 6.53 -21.69 -4.81
C VAL A 105 8.05 -21.61 -4.97
N LYS A 106 8.68 -20.52 -4.51
CA LYS A 106 10.15 -20.36 -4.53
C LYS A 106 10.88 -21.48 -3.78
N ALA A 107 10.35 -21.88 -2.62
CA ALA A 107 10.93 -22.92 -1.78
C ALA A 107 10.94 -24.32 -2.41
N LYS A 108 10.16 -24.56 -3.47
CA LYS A 108 10.08 -25.86 -4.16
C LYS A 108 11.11 -26.03 -5.28
N GLY A 109 11.93 -25.01 -5.52
CA GLY A 109 13.03 -25.06 -6.49
C GLY A 109 12.69 -24.42 -7.83
N GLU A 110 13.73 -24.24 -8.65
CA GLU A 110 13.70 -23.45 -9.89
C GLU A 110 12.70 -23.98 -10.92
N GLN A 111 12.55 -25.30 -11.02
CA GLN A 111 11.60 -25.92 -11.96
C GLN A 111 10.15 -25.51 -11.67
N VAL A 112 9.77 -25.42 -10.40
CA VAL A 112 8.41 -25.04 -9.99
C VAL A 112 8.18 -23.55 -10.22
N VAL A 113 9.19 -22.71 -9.95
CA VAL A 113 9.16 -21.28 -10.27
C VAL A 113 9.01 -21.05 -11.77
N LYS A 114 9.74 -21.81 -12.59
CA LYS A 114 9.62 -21.74 -14.05
C LYS A 114 8.21 -22.10 -14.53
N ALA A 115 7.64 -23.20 -14.03
CA ALA A 115 6.28 -23.60 -14.36
C ALA A 115 5.26 -22.52 -13.95
N TYR A 116 5.43 -21.88 -12.79
CA TYR A 116 4.59 -20.77 -12.36
C TYR A 116 4.68 -19.57 -13.31
N ASN A 117 5.89 -19.17 -13.69
CA ASN A 117 6.09 -18.06 -14.63
C ASN A 117 5.48 -18.36 -16.01
N GLU A 118 5.63 -19.57 -16.52
CA GLU A 118 5.00 -20.02 -17.77
C GLU A 118 3.47 -19.91 -17.72
N MET A 119 2.84 -20.25 -16.59
CA MET A 119 1.42 -20.04 -16.38
C MET A 119 1.04 -18.56 -16.43
N MET A 120 1.82 -17.68 -15.77
CA MET A 120 1.56 -16.24 -15.79
C MET A 120 1.68 -15.64 -17.20
N TYR A 121 2.69 -16.06 -17.98
CA TYR A 121 2.81 -15.66 -19.38
C TYR A 121 1.60 -16.10 -20.22
N LYS A 122 1.10 -17.31 -19.98
CA LYS A 122 -0.11 -17.78 -20.67
C LYS A 122 -1.33 -16.91 -20.33
N LEU A 123 -1.52 -16.57 -19.06
CA LEU A 123 -2.63 -15.69 -18.65
C LEU A 123 -2.54 -14.31 -19.32
N GLN A 124 -1.32 -13.78 -19.51
CA GLN A 124 -1.12 -12.50 -20.22
C GLN A 124 -1.55 -12.64 -21.68
N SER A 125 -1.12 -13.71 -22.34
CA SER A 125 -1.52 -13.99 -23.72
C SER A 125 -3.03 -14.21 -23.87
N ASP A 126 -3.67 -14.88 -22.91
CA ASP A 126 -5.12 -15.10 -22.90
C ASP A 126 -5.86 -13.75 -22.72
N TYR A 127 -5.36 -12.86 -21.86
CA TYR A 127 -5.88 -11.50 -21.71
C TYR A 127 -5.76 -10.70 -23.01
N ASP A 128 -4.58 -10.67 -23.62
CA ASP A 128 -4.34 -9.95 -24.86
C ASP A 128 -5.24 -10.48 -25.99
N LEU A 129 -5.39 -11.81 -26.08
CA LEU A 129 -6.32 -12.44 -27.03
C LEU A 129 -7.75 -11.96 -26.83
N LEU A 130 -8.29 -11.97 -25.60
CA LEU A 130 -9.64 -11.46 -25.33
C LEU A 130 -9.81 -10.00 -25.76
N ARG A 131 -8.77 -9.17 -25.55
CA ARG A 131 -8.76 -7.78 -25.99
C ARG A 131 -8.80 -7.66 -27.52
N THR A 132 -8.04 -8.47 -28.25
CA THR A 132 -8.08 -8.48 -29.73
C THR A 132 -9.43 -8.94 -30.29
N LEU A 133 -10.13 -9.82 -29.57
CA LEU A 133 -11.49 -10.26 -29.90
C LEU A 133 -12.57 -9.22 -29.57
N GLY A 134 -12.19 -8.04 -29.07
CA GLY A 134 -13.11 -6.93 -28.80
C GLY A 134 -13.74 -6.94 -27.42
N ILE A 135 -13.36 -7.86 -26.52
CA ILE A 135 -13.87 -7.89 -25.14
C ILE A 135 -13.31 -6.68 -24.37
N PRO A 136 -14.17 -5.90 -23.68
CA PRO A 136 -13.72 -4.76 -22.86
C PRO A 136 -12.67 -5.16 -21.82
N ALA A 137 -11.76 -4.23 -21.49
CA ALA A 137 -10.70 -4.50 -20.51
C ALA A 137 -11.24 -4.87 -19.13
N GLU A 138 -12.40 -4.33 -18.74
CA GLU A 138 -13.03 -4.62 -17.45
C GLU A 138 -13.58 -6.05 -17.33
N ASP A 139 -13.86 -6.71 -18.46
CA ASP A 139 -14.30 -8.10 -18.52
C ASP A 139 -13.11 -9.04 -18.77
N ALA A 140 -12.22 -8.67 -19.70
CA ALA A 140 -11.03 -9.44 -20.03
C ALA A 140 -10.12 -9.67 -18.81
N ARG A 141 -10.07 -8.73 -17.87
CA ARG A 141 -9.29 -8.88 -16.62
C ARG A 141 -9.71 -10.06 -15.74
N SER A 142 -10.86 -10.68 -15.99
CA SER A 142 -11.33 -11.87 -15.25
C SER A 142 -10.38 -13.08 -15.36
N VAL A 143 -9.54 -13.12 -16.40
CA VAL A 143 -8.51 -14.16 -16.55
C VAL A 143 -7.21 -13.85 -15.81
N LEU A 144 -7.04 -12.62 -15.32
CA LEU A 144 -5.82 -12.21 -14.64
C LEU A 144 -5.78 -12.78 -13.22
N PRO A 145 -4.59 -13.16 -12.72
CA PRO A 145 -4.44 -13.71 -11.37
C PRO A 145 -4.66 -12.65 -10.29
N ASN A 146 -5.09 -13.07 -9.12
CA ASN A 146 -5.23 -12.19 -7.94
C ASN A 146 -3.88 -11.79 -7.30
N GLU A 147 -2.77 -12.36 -7.77
CA GLU A 147 -1.41 -12.08 -7.28
C GLU A 147 -0.80 -10.78 -7.86
N LEU A 148 -1.61 -10.05 -8.64
CA LEU A 148 -1.27 -8.78 -9.29
C LEU A 148 -0.87 -7.66 -8.34
#